data_AF-A0A3N5WGK3-F1
#
_entry.id   AF-A0A3N5WGK3-F1
#
_cell.length_a   1.000
_cell.length_b   1.000
_cell.length_c   1.000
_cell.angle_alpha   90.00
_cell.angle_beta   90.00
_cell.angle_gamma   90.00
#
_symmetry.space_group_name_H-M   'P 1'
#
loop_
_entity.id
_entity.type
_entity.pdbx_description
1 polymer ?
#
loop_
_entity_poly.entity_id
_entity_poly.type
_entity_poly.pdbx_seq_one_letter_code
_entity_poly.pdbx_strand_id
1 'polypeptide(L)'
;MIPLLSYKFKMDGVLNWAATLFNDDNSYPQDGPRWPARPWSMKGWYYKPGEGHLCYPGTGGKFWPSIRLSNWRDGMEDYEYLKLLEQRLPALPADKQEIAKGLLSLGTLVSAPYDYSRDPADFADLRRHIAGLLTQENGSKENAAKP
;
A
#
# COMPACT_ATOMS: atom_id res chain seq x y z
N MET A 1 -2.22 2.52 3.79
CA MET A 1 -2.26 2.85 5.24
C MET A 1 -1.51 1.83 6.10
N ILE A 2 -1.90 0.55 6.19
CA ILE A 2 -1.19 -0.43 7.06
C ILE A 2 0.33 -0.47 6.82
N PRO A 3 0.84 -0.49 5.58
CA PRO A 3 2.28 -0.34 5.30
C PRO A 3 2.93 0.91 5.90
N LEU A 4 2.28 2.08 5.81
CA LEU A 4 2.77 3.34 6.39
C LEU A 4 2.84 3.28 7.91
N LEU A 5 1.92 2.55 8.57
CA LEU A 5 2.03 2.27 10.00
C LEU A 5 3.29 1.48 10.30
N SER A 6 3.58 0.42 9.53
CA SER A 6 4.81 -0.36 9.70
C SER A 6 6.04 0.54 9.58
N TYR A 7 6.08 1.44 8.60
CA TYR A 7 7.17 2.43 8.49
C TYR A 7 7.27 3.31 9.75
N LYS A 8 6.16 3.97 10.15
CA LYS A 8 6.09 4.90 11.30
C LYS A 8 6.57 4.25 12.60
N PHE A 9 6.19 3.01 12.82
CA PHE A 9 6.50 2.25 14.03
C PHE A 9 7.76 1.40 13.89
N LYS A 10 8.57 1.61 12.84
CA LYS A 10 9.86 0.96 12.61
C LYS A 10 9.77 -0.57 12.55
N MET A 11 8.73 -1.06 11.90
CA MET A 11 8.52 -2.47 11.56
C MET A 11 9.04 -2.74 10.15
N ASP A 12 9.51 -3.96 9.91
CA ASP A 12 10.05 -4.38 8.62
C ASP A 12 8.98 -4.73 7.57
N GLY A 13 7.71 -4.82 7.98
CA GLY A 13 6.63 -5.14 7.06
C GLY A 13 5.29 -5.41 7.72
N VAL A 14 4.43 -6.12 6.99
CA VAL A 14 3.08 -6.51 7.40
C VAL A 14 2.87 -7.98 7.06
N LEU A 15 2.28 -8.73 7.97
CA LEU A 15 1.80 -10.09 7.73
C LEU A 15 0.27 -10.10 7.80
N ASN A 16 -0.37 -10.69 6.79
CA ASN A 16 -1.79 -11.05 6.86
C ASN A 16 -1.93 -12.55 6.66
N TRP A 17 -2.65 -13.17 7.58
CA TRP A 17 -2.63 -14.61 7.77
C TRP A 17 -3.37 -15.39 6.67
N ALA A 18 -4.25 -14.75 5.90
CA ALA A 18 -5.00 -15.41 4.83
C ALA A 18 -5.43 -14.46 3.71
N ALA A 19 -5.20 -14.87 2.47
CA ALA A 19 -5.56 -14.11 1.27
C ALA A 19 -6.67 -14.74 0.43
N THR A 20 -6.86 -16.07 0.52
CA THR A 20 -7.63 -16.87 -0.44
C THR A 20 -8.60 -17.88 0.20
N LEU A 21 -9.06 -17.66 1.43
CA LEU A 21 -9.91 -18.63 2.13
C LEU A 21 -11.39 -18.55 1.69
N PHE A 22 -11.65 -18.92 0.43
CA PHE A 22 -12.91 -18.63 -0.27
C PHE A 22 -14.15 -19.40 0.19
N ASN A 23 -14.04 -20.39 1.08
CA ASN A 23 -15.08 -21.38 1.38
C ASN A 23 -15.59 -22.16 0.16
N ASP A 24 -16.17 -23.32 0.46
CA ASP A 24 -16.71 -24.21 -0.57
C ASP A 24 -17.87 -23.56 -1.32
N ASP A 25 -18.75 -22.87 -0.59
CA ASP A 25 -19.87 -22.10 -1.13
C ASP A 25 -19.47 -21.15 -2.29
N ASN A 26 -18.26 -20.57 -2.28
CA ASN A 26 -17.88 -19.62 -3.35
C ASN A 26 -17.02 -20.24 -4.44
N SER A 27 -16.33 -21.35 -4.16
CA SER A 27 -15.23 -21.84 -5.01
C SER A 27 -15.32 -23.32 -5.40
N TYR A 28 -16.05 -24.15 -4.66
CA TYR A 28 -16.05 -25.59 -4.86
C TYR A 28 -16.82 -25.99 -6.14
N PRO A 29 -16.26 -26.87 -7.00
CA PRO A 29 -16.82 -27.16 -8.31
C PRO A 29 -18.12 -27.97 -8.30
N GLN A 30 -18.47 -28.62 -7.19
CA GLN A 30 -19.57 -29.59 -7.16
C GLN A 30 -20.95 -28.95 -6.87
N ASP A 31 -21.01 -27.68 -6.46
CA ASP A 31 -22.21 -27.07 -5.84
C ASP A 31 -22.99 -26.06 -6.73
N GLY A 32 -22.91 -26.19 -8.07
CA GLY A 32 -23.66 -25.34 -9.01
C GLY A 32 -22.94 -24.05 -9.44
N PRO A 33 -23.67 -22.99 -9.87
CA PRO A 33 -23.03 -21.76 -10.35
C PRO A 33 -22.23 -21.10 -9.23
N ARG A 34 -20.96 -20.78 -9.50
CA ARG A 34 -20.03 -20.16 -8.54
C ARG A 34 -20.02 -18.65 -8.66
N TRP A 35 -19.37 -17.97 -7.72
CA TRP A 35 -19.03 -16.58 -7.96
C TRP A 35 -18.19 -16.46 -9.24
N PRO A 36 -18.45 -15.46 -10.11
CA PRO A 36 -19.39 -14.34 -9.97
C PRO A 36 -20.79 -14.60 -10.56
N ALA A 37 -21.08 -15.79 -11.10
CA ALA A 37 -22.40 -16.14 -11.62
C ALA A 37 -23.49 -16.19 -10.52
N ARG A 38 -23.07 -16.27 -9.26
CA ARG A 38 -23.90 -15.98 -8.08
C ARG A 38 -23.21 -14.98 -7.14
N PRO A 39 -23.97 -14.31 -6.24
CA PRO A 39 -23.40 -13.42 -5.24
C PRO A 39 -22.39 -14.12 -4.32
N TRP A 40 -21.40 -13.36 -3.85
CA TRP A 40 -20.45 -13.84 -2.85
C TRP A 40 -21.17 -14.16 -1.53
N SER A 41 -20.93 -15.36 -0.98
CA SER A 41 -21.49 -15.83 0.29
C SER A 41 -20.45 -15.74 1.41
N MET A 42 -20.83 -15.11 2.52
CA MET A 42 -20.10 -15.21 3.80
C MET A 42 -20.80 -16.14 4.79
N LYS A 43 -21.79 -16.92 4.32
CA LYS A 43 -22.53 -17.84 5.18
C LYS A 43 -21.57 -18.85 5.81
N GLY A 44 -21.70 -19.07 7.11
CA GLY A 44 -20.86 -20.00 7.85
C GLY A 44 -19.41 -19.54 8.06
N TRP A 45 -19.04 -18.32 7.63
CA TRP A 45 -17.71 -17.79 7.90
C TRP A 45 -17.59 -17.37 9.36
N TYR A 46 -16.53 -17.83 10.02
CA TYR A 46 -16.33 -17.59 11.45
C TYR A 46 -15.95 -16.14 11.77
N TYR A 47 -15.28 -15.45 10.83
CA TYR A 47 -14.77 -14.10 11.02
C TYR A 47 -15.64 -13.03 10.35
N LYS A 48 -15.25 -11.75 10.49
CA LYS A 48 -15.97 -10.62 9.89
C LYS A 48 -15.95 -10.70 8.34
N PRO A 49 -16.94 -10.13 7.65
CA PRO A 49 -16.95 -10.09 6.19
C PRO A 49 -15.64 -9.55 5.58
N GLY A 50 -15.08 -10.27 4.59
CA GLY A 50 -13.84 -9.91 3.91
C GLY A 50 -12.54 -10.33 4.64
N GLU A 51 -12.63 -10.72 5.90
CA GLU A 51 -11.53 -11.31 6.66
C GLU A 51 -11.12 -12.66 5.99
N GLY A 52 -9.82 -12.91 5.82
CA GLY A 52 -9.29 -14.09 5.11
C GLY A 52 -9.30 -14.02 3.57
N HIS A 53 -9.80 -12.91 3.01
CA HIS A 53 -10.02 -12.73 1.58
C HIS A 53 -9.35 -11.42 1.12
N LEU A 54 -8.16 -11.44 0.53
CA LEU A 54 -7.57 -10.24 -0.10
C LEU A 54 -7.80 -10.20 -1.62
N CYS A 55 -8.32 -11.29 -2.17
CA CYS A 55 -8.58 -11.46 -3.59
C CYS A 55 -9.80 -12.35 -3.79
N TYR A 56 -10.15 -12.60 -5.04
CA TYR A 56 -11.30 -13.42 -5.40
C TYR A 56 -10.97 -14.37 -6.56
N PRO A 57 -11.58 -15.57 -6.59
CA PRO A 57 -11.36 -16.59 -7.61
C PRO A 57 -12.13 -16.24 -8.89
N GLY A 58 -11.52 -15.44 -9.75
CA GLY A 58 -12.11 -15.03 -11.03
C GLY A 58 -12.37 -16.21 -11.98
N THR A 59 -13.09 -15.93 -13.06
CA THR A 59 -13.44 -16.96 -14.04
C THR A 59 -12.22 -17.49 -14.79
N GLY A 60 -12.22 -18.78 -15.10
CA GLY A 60 -11.14 -19.43 -15.88
C GLY A 60 -9.78 -19.46 -15.17
N GLY A 61 -9.76 -19.54 -13.84
CA GLY A 61 -8.52 -19.56 -13.05
C GLY A 61 -7.87 -18.18 -12.87
N LYS A 62 -8.55 -17.10 -13.28
CA LYS A 62 -8.05 -15.74 -13.10
C LYS A 62 -8.10 -15.35 -11.62
N PHE A 63 -7.13 -14.55 -11.21
CA PHE A 63 -7.10 -13.90 -9.91
C PHE A 63 -7.68 -12.49 -10.03
N TRP A 64 -8.69 -12.14 -9.24
CA TRP A 64 -9.22 -10.77 -9.20
C TRP A 64 -8.81 -10.10 -7.89
N PRO A 65 -7.99 -9.02 -7.94
CA PRO A 65 -7.57 -8.32 -6.73
C PRO A 65 -8.75 -7.58 -6.10
N SER A 66 -8.81 -7.56 -4.78
CA SER A 66 -9.74 -6.68 -4.07
C SER A 66 -9.19 -5.25 -3.99
N ILE A 67 -10.06 -4.28 -3.75
CA ILE A 67 -9.63 -2.91 -3.44
C ILE A 67 -8.72 -2.85 -2.19
N ARG A 68 -8.87 -3.79 -1.25
CA ARG A 68 -8.02 -3.88 -0.05
C ARG A 68 -6.60 -4.31 -0.41
N LEU A 69 -6.45 -5.25 -1.34
CA LEU A 69 -5.14 -5.64 -1.86
C LEU A 69 -4.49 -4.52 -2.67
N SER A 70 -5.25 -3.76 -3.45
CA SER A 70 -4.74 -2.55 -4.10
C SER A 70 -4.25 -1.53 -3.08
N ASN A 71 -5.03 -1.25 -2.03
CA ASN A 71 -4.60 -0.35 -0.94
C ASN A 71 -3.37 -0.84 -0.16
N TRP A 72 -3.17 -2.16 -0.09
CA TRP A 72 -1.98 -2.77 0.48
C TRP A 72 -0.75 -2.55 -0.40
N ARG A 73 -0.89 -2.83 -1.70
CA ARG A 73 0.16 -2.57 -2.69
C ARG A 73 0.56 -1.09 -2.69
N ASP A 74 -0.41 -0.19 -2.83
CA ASP A 74 -0.14 1.24 -2.90
C ASP A 74 0.54 1.75 -1.61
N GLY A 75 0.15 1.21 -0.45
CA GLY A 75 0.84 1.51 0.80
C GLY A 75 2.27 0.96 0.87
N MET A 76 2.54 -0.22 0.29
CA MET A 76 3.89 -0.78 0.23
C MET A 76 4.78 0.06 -0.68
N GLU A 77 4.25 0.56 -1.80
CA GLU A 77 4.94 1.55 -2.64
C GLU A 77 5.27 2.83 -1.85
N ASP A 78 4.34 3.32 -1.01
CA ASP A 78 4.59 4.46 -0.12
C ASP A 78 5.71 4.17 0.90
N TYR A 79 5.75 2.96 1.47
CA TYR A 79 6.81 2.51 2.38
C TYR A 79 8.18 2.59 1.68
N GLU A 80 8.28 2.05 0.47
CA GLU A 80 9.52 2.08 -0.31
C GLU A 80 9.95 3.50 -0.65
N TYR A 81 9.01 4.39 -0.99
CA TYR A 81 9.32 5.80 -1.25
C TYR A 81 9.91 6.50 -0.02
N LEU A 82 9.40 6.21 1.17
CA LEU A 82 9.95 6.73 2.41
C LEU A 82 11.36 6.17 2.69
N LYS A 83 11.58 4.88 2.43
CA LYS A 83 12.92 4.26 2.53
C LYS A 83 13.93 4.86 1.57
N LEU A 84 13.53 5.10 0.32
CA LEU A 84 14.38 5.78 -0.66
C LEU A 84 14.69 7.22 -0.23
N LEU A 85 13.70 7.94 0.31
CA LEU A 85 13.93 9.29 0.82
C LEU A 85 14.85 9.31 2.05
N GLU A 86 14.72 8.36 2.97
CA GLU A 86 15.65 8.14 4.10
C GLU A 86 17.09 7.99 3.62
N GLN A 87 17.31 7.11 2.63
CA GLN A 87 18.63 6.87 2.06
C GLN A 87 19.18 8.10 1.35
N ARG A 88 18.30 8.89 0.72
CA ARG A 88 18.70 10.08 -0.04
C ARG A 88 18.92 11.32 0.83
N LEU A 89 18.38 11.33 2.04
CA LEU A 89 18.40 12.47 2.96
C LEU A 89 19.78 13.14 3.10
N PRO A 90 20.90 12.43 3.30
CA PRO A 90 22.21 13.06 3.49
C PRO A 90 22.73 13.82 2.27
N ALA A 91 22.25 13.47 1.08
CA ALA A 91 22.68 14.04 -0.18
C ALA A 91 21.73 15.14 -0.69
N LEU A 92 20.65 15.45 0.04
CA LEU A 92 19.77 16.58 -0.28
C LEU A 92 20.40 17.91 0.21
N PRO A 93 20.13 19.03 -0.48
CA PRO A 93 20.39 20.38 0.03
C PRO A 93 19.74 20.64 1.40
N ALA A 94 20.34 21.51 2.23
CA ALA A 94 19.93 21.73 3.62
C ALA A 94 18.45 22.16 3.78
N ASP A 95 17.95 23.02 2.88
CA ASP A 95 16.54 23.44 2.83
C ASP A 95 15.60 22.27 2.55
N LYS A 96 16.00 21.36 1.65
CA LYS A 96 15.24 20.15 1.30
C LYS A 96 15.33 19.07 2.36
N GLN A 97 16.42 18.99 3.11
CA GLN A 97 16.56 18.04 4.22
C GLN A 97 15.50 18.27 5.29
N GLU A 98 15.19 19.53 5.62
CA GLU A 98 14.19 19.83 6.65
C GLU A 98 12.79 19.39 6.20
N ILE A 99 12.43 19.69 4.94
CA ILE A 99 11.19 19.23 4.33
C ILE A 99 11.13 17.69 4.34
N ALA A 100 12.21 17.03 3.91
CA ALA A 100 12.29 15.58 3.87
C ALA A 100 12.08 14.96 5.26
N LYS A 101 12.75 15.48 6.30
CA LYS A 101 12.56 15.03 7.69
C LYS A 101 11.11 15.17 8.15
N GLY A 102 10.45 16.27 7.78
CA GLY A 102 9.02 16.47 8.02
C GLY A 102 8.17 15.35 7.41
N LEU A 103 8.39 15.02 6.14
CA LEU A 103 7.67 13.93 5.44
C LEU A 103 7.96 12.55 6.06
N LEU A 104 9.23 12.25 6.33
CA LEU A 104 9.67 10.98 6.95
C LEU A 104 9.08 10.79 8.35
N SER A 105 8.74 11.87 9.05
CA SER A 105 8.08 11.75 10.35
C SER A 105 6.66 11.19 10.26
N LEU A 106 5.99 11.33 9.12
CA LEU A 106 4.57 11.07 8.90
C LEU A 106 3.64 11.73 9.93
N GLY A 107 4.10 12.74 10.68
CA GLY A 107 3.44 13.19 11.91
C GLY A 107 2.00 13.67 11.72
N THR A 108 1.70 14.33 10.60
CA THR A 108 0.35 14.81 10.27
C THR A 108 -0.53 13.73 9.65
N LEU A 109 0.05 12.69 9.06
CA LEU A 109 -0.69 11.62 8.37
C LEU A 109 -0.98 10.43 9.30
N VAL A 110 -0.08 10.14 10.24
CA VAL A 110 -0.13 9.00 11.15
C VAL A 110 0.37 9.44 12.52
N SER A 111 -0.56 9.79 13.40
CA SER A 111 -0.27 10.23 14.78
C SER A 111 -0.20 9.03 15.74
N ALA A 112 -1.05 8.01 15.55
CA ALA A 112 -1.11 6.81 16.38
C ALA A 112 -1.56 5.57 15.57
N PRO A 113 -1.47 4.33 16.10
CA PRO A 113 -1.86 3.11 15.34
C PRO A 113 -3.30 3.10 14.81
N TYR A 114 -4.18 3.84 15.46
CA TYR A 114 -5.61 3.96 15.15
C TYR A 114 -6.01 5.41 14.80
N ASP A 115 -5.04 6.31 14.71
CA ASP A 115 -5.27 7.73 14.39
C ASP A 115 -4.37 8.14 13.22
N TYR A 116 -5.01 8.32 12.07
CA TYR A 116 -4.39 8.59 10.79
C TYR A 116 -5.36 9.36 9.91
N SER A 117 -4.83 10.05 8.90
CA SER A 117 -5.65 10.84 7.98
C SER A 117 -6.69 9.96 7.27
N ARG A 118 -7.90 10.51 7.15
CA ARG A 118 -9.02 9.93 6.40
C ARG A 118 -9.22 10.61 5.04
N ASP A 119 -8.43 11.65 4.73
CA ASP A 119 -8.47 12.31 3.44
C ASP A 119 -7.50 11.62 2.47
N PRO A 120 -7.98 11.04 1.35
CA PRO A 120 -7.09 10.45 0.35
C PRO A 120 -6.11 11.47 -0.27
N ALA A 121 -6.44 12.77 -0.26
CA ALA A 121 -5.56 13.81 -0.80
C ALA A 121 -4.23 13.90 -0.04
N ASP A 122 -4.23 13.69 1.29
CA ASP A 122 -3.01 13.77 2.09
C ASP A 122 -1.95 12.73 1.65
N PHE A 123 -2.39 11.53 1.28
CA PHE A 123 -1.50 10.48 0.78
C PHE A 123 -1.01 10.77 -0.64
N ALA A 124 -1.87 11.34 -1.49
CA ALA A 124 -1.45 11.79 -2.81
C ALA A 124 -0.38 12.90 -2.70
N ASP A 125 -0.55 13.82 -1.76
CA ASP A 125 0.35 14.94 -1.51
C ASP A 125 1.69 14.46 -0.96
N LEU A 126 1.69 13.51 -0.02
CA LEU A 126 2.89 12.82 0.43
C LEU A 126 3.69 12.26 -0.76
N ARG A 127 3.03 11.48 -1.62
CA ARG A 127 3.69 10.88 -2.81
C ARG A 127 4.28 11.94 -3.73
N ARG A 128 3.51 13.01 -4.02
CA ARG A 128 3.98 14.10 -4.90
C ARG A 128 5.22 14.77 -4.32
N HIS A 129 5.25 15.07 -3.03
CA HIS A 129 6.39 15.71 -2.40
C HIS A 129 7.62 14.80 -2.36
N ILE A 130 7.47 13.52 -1.99
CA ILE A 130 8.58 12.57 -1.99
C ILE A 130 9.13 12.40 -3.41
N ALA A 131 8.26 12.19 -4.41
CA ALA A 131 8.68 12.06 -5.80
C ALA A 131 9.44 13.30 -6.29
N GLY A 132 8.99 14.50 -5.93
CA GLY A 132 9.70 15.74 -6.25
C GLY A 132 11.11 15.81 -5.64
N LEU A 133 11.27 15.36 -4.40
CA LEU A 133 12.59 15.31 -3.74
C LEU A 133 13.52 14.25 -4.35
N LEU A 134 12.97 13.10 -4.78
CA LEU A 134 13.74 12.01 -5.38
C LEU A 134 14.16 12.27 -6.83
N THR A 135 13.33 12.97 -7.62
CA THR A 135 13.55 13.15 -9.07
C THR A 135 14.39 14.37 -9.44
N GLN A 136 14.42 15.42 -8.60
CA GLN A 136 15.06 16.69 -8.94
C GLN A 136 16.60 16.68 -9.07
N GLU A 137 17.29 15.57 -8.78
CA GLU A 137 18.73 15.43 -9.05
C GLU A 137 19.09 14.57 -10.26
N ASN A 138 18.16 13.77 -10.79
CA ASN A 138 18.45 12.99 -12.01
C ASN A 138 18.62 13.91 -13.23
N GLY A 139 17.89 15.03 -13.30
CA GLY A 139 18.05 16.04 -14.35
C GLY A 139 19.38 16.82 -14.27
N SER A 140 20.02 16.87 -13.10
CA SER A 140 21.31 17.55 -12.92
C SER A 140 22.50 16.68 -13.31
N LYS A 141 22.37 15.34 -13.20
CA LYS A 141 23.42 14.39 -13.60
C LYS A 141 23.38 14.03 -15.10
N GLU A 142 22.21 14.04 -15.74
CA GLU A 142 22.11 13.81 -17.20
C GLU A 142 22.64 14.99 -18.05
N ASN A 143 22.56 16.23 -17.54
CA ASN A 143 23.09 17.41 -18.26
C ASN A 143 24.60 17.62 -18.12
N ALA A 144 25.30 16.82 -17.29
CA ALA A 144 26.75 16.88 -17.14
C ALA A 144 27.50 15.85 -18.02
N ALA A 145 26.76 15.04 -18.80
CA ALA A 145 27.29 13.93 -19.59
C ALA A 145 27.01 14.06 -21.11
N LYS A 146 26.79 15.27 -21.61
CA LYS A 146 26.82 15.54 -23.06
C LYS A 146 28.13 16.26 -23.41
N PRO A 147 29.00 15.66 -24.24
CA PRO A 147 30.20 16.33 -24.76
C PRO A 147 29.84 17.47 -25.73
#